data_AF-A0A8I1IEH9-F1
#
_entry.id   AF-A0A8I1IEH9-F1
#
_cell.length_a   1.000
_cell.length_b   1.000
_cell.length_c   1.000
_cell.angle_alpha   90.00
_cell.angle_beta   90.00
_cell.angle_gamma   90.00
#
_symmetry.space_group_name_H-M   'P 1'
#
loop_
_entity.id
_entity.type
_entity.pdbx_description
1 polymer ?
#
loop_
_entity_poly.entity_id
_entity_poly.type
_entity_poly.pdbx_seq_one_letter_code
_entity_poly.pdbx_strand_id
1 'polypeptide(L)' 'TTQRCHQCGSIMGQNSYKKLTLKDREWTCPICQTHHIRDWNAAVNILEKGLGKWQNPKIKEAA' A
#
# COMPACT_ATOMS: atom_id res chain seq x y z
N THR A 1 3.73 0.31 -5.48
CA THR A 1 3.51 -1.15 -5.40
C THR A 1 4.15 -1.72 -4.15
N THR A 2 5.46 -1.53 -3.90
CA THR A 2 6.11 -2.00 -2.65
C THR A 2 5.71 -1.21 -1.41
N GLN A 3 5.48 0.09 -1.55
CA GLN A 3 5.11 0.98 -0.44
C GLN A 3 3.62 0.92 -0.06
N ARG A 4 2.77 0.40 -0.94
CA ARG A 4 1.32 0.36 -0.71
C ARG A 4 0.98 -0.87 0.10
N CYS A 5 0.26 -0.72 1.20
CA CYS A 5 -0.38 -1.83 1.90
C CYS A 5 -1.48 -2.40 1.00
N HIS A 6 -1.40 -3.65 0.58
CA HIS A 6 -2.47 -4.25 -0.23
C HIS A 6 -3.78 -4.40 0.55
N GLN A 7 -3.73 -4.51 1.89
CA GLN A 7 -4.92 -4.68 2.72
C GLN A 7 -5.76 -3.40 2.84
N CYS A 8 -5.14 -2.25 3.14
CA CYS A 8 -5.85 -0.99 3.39
C CYS A 8 -5.57 0.13 2.39
N GLY A 9 -4.66 -0.09 1.44
CA GLY A 9 -4.33 0.87 0.38
C GLY A 9 -3.44 2.04 0.80
N SER A 10 -3.12 2.19 2.08
CA SER A 10 -2.18 3.21 2.57
C SER A 10 -0.80 3.12 1.91
N ILE A 11 -0.10 4.24 1.77
CA ILE A 11 1.22 4.31 1.12
C ILE A 11 2.27 4.77 2.12
N MET A 12 3.28 3.93 2.35
CA MET A 12 4.42 4.24 3.21
C MET A 12 5.28 5.36 2.61
N GLY A 13 5.72 6.31 3.43
CA GLY A 13 6.40 7.53 2.98
C GLY A 13 5.46 8.68 2.61
N GLN A 14 4.15 8.50 2.78
CA GLN A 14 3.14 9.58 2.75
C GLN A 14 2.55 9.77 4.16
N ASN A 15 1.84 10.88 4.41
CA ASN A 15 1.13 11.15 5.66
C ASN A 15 1.96 10.89 6.93
N SER A 16 3.23 11.29 6.90
CA SER A 16 4.21 11.13 8.00
C SER A 16 4.56 9.69 8.37
N TYR A 17 4.19 8.68 7.59
CA TYR A 17 4.63 7.30 7.80
C TYR A 17 6.04 7.06 7.30
N LYS A 18 6.81 6.20 7.99
CA LYS A 18 8.16 5.79 7.59
C LYS A 18 8.15 5.30 6.14
N LYS A 19 9.02 5.85 5.31
CA LYS A 19 9.27 5.35 3.96
C LYS A 19 10.05 4.03 4.07
N LEU A 20 9.51 2.95 3.49
CA LEU A 20 10.23 1.69 3.36
C LEU A 20 11.36 1.82 2.35
N THR A 21 12.44 1.12 2.63
CA THR A 21 13.63 0.95 1.79
C THR A 21 13.69 -0.48 1.25
N LEU A 22 14.64 -0.75 0.35
CA LEU A 22 14.86 -2.11 -0.16
C LEU A 22 15.31 -3.11 0.94
N LYS A 23 15.88 -2.60 2.04
CA LYS A 23 16.31 -3.41 3.19
C LYS A 23 15.14 -3.83 4.08
N ASP A 24 14.01 -3.12 4.05
CA ASP A 24 12.81 -3.48 4.81
C ASP A 24 12.08 -4.64 4.08
N ARG A 25 12.56 -5.87 4.30
CA ARG A 25 12.02 -7.10 3.69
C ARG A 25 10.65 -7.49 4.27
N GLU A 26 10.44 -7.15 5.53
CA GLU A 26 9.23 -7.39 6.30
C GLU A 26 8.84 -6.11 7.03
N TRP A 27 7.54 -5.83 7.12
CA TRP A 27 7.03 -4.67 7.83
C TRP A 27 5.57 -4.87 8.21
N THR A 28 5.14 -4.18 9.26
CA THR A 28 3.72 -4.15 9.68
C THR A 28 3.12 -2.82 9.30
N CYS A 29 1.94 -2.84 8.66
CA CYS A 29 1.22 -1.63 8.32
C CYS A 29 0.80 -0.88 9.60
N PRO A 30 1.20 0.39 9.81
CA PRO A 30 0.83 1.13 11.03
C PRO A 30 -0.66 1.49 11.09
N ILE A 31 -1.41 1.29 10.00
CA ILE A 31 -2.83 1.67 9.89
C ILE A 31 -3.75 0.48 10.12
N CYS A 32 -3.49 -0.65 9.44
CA CYS A 32 -4.35 -1.83 9.53
C CYS A 32 -3.68 -3.02 10.25
N GLN A 33 -2.45 -2.84 10.73
CA GLN A 33 -1.68 -3.84 11.49
C GLN A 33 -1.39 -5.15 10.72
N THR A 34 -1.66 -5.20 9.43
CA THR A 34 -1.31 -6.37 8.60
C THR A 34 0.21 -6.45 8.45
N HIS A 35 0.76 -7.64 8.72
CA HIS A 35 2.16 -7.95 8.46
C HIS A 35 2.37 -8.25 6.97
N HIS A 36 3.48 -7.75 6.42
CA HIS A 36 3.78 -7.85 5.01
C HIS A 36 5.19 -8.37 4.77
N ILE A 37 5.30 -9.39 3.91
CA ILE A 37 6.54 -9.71 3.19
C ILE A 37 6.57 -8.85 1.92
N ARG A 38 7.66 -8.10 1.70
CA ARG A 38 7.74 -7.05 0.66
C ARG A 38 7.39 -7.55 -0.74
N ASP A 39 7.95 -8.68 -1.16
CA ASP A 39 7.76 -9.20 -2.52
C ASP A 39 6.35 -9.76 -2.73
N TRP A 40 5.78 -10.44 -1.73
CA TRP A 40 4.40 -10.91 -1.77
C TRP A 40 3.41 -9.73 -1.83
N ASN A 41 3.58 -8.73 -0.96
CA ASN A 41 2.77 -7.50 -1.00
C ASN A 41 2.89 -6.79 -2.36
N ALA A 42 4.08 -6.75 -2.95
CA ALA A 42 4.28 -6.15 -4.27
C ALA A 42 3.54 -6.93 -5.37
N ALA A 43 3.56 -8.26 -5.34
CA ALA A 43 2.84 -9.10 -6.30
C ALA A 43 1.32 -8.88 -6.25
N VAL A 44 0.74 -8.87 -5.04
CA VAL A 44 -0.70 -8.57 -4.85
C VAL A 44 -1.04 -7.18 -5.39
N ASN A 45 -0.25 -6.17 -5.04
CA ASN A 45 -0.43 -4.81 -5.53
C ASN A 45 -0.35 -4.71 -7.07
N ILE A 46 0.55 -5.46 -7.72
CA ILE A 46 0.66 -5.50 -9.19
C ILE A 46 -0.59 -6.15 -9.79
N LEU A 47 -1.05 -7.27 -9.24
CA LEU A 47 -2.29 -7.94 -9.67
C LEU A 47 -3.48 -6.99 -9.57
N GLU A 48 -3.68 -6.36 -8.42
CA GLU A 48 -4.79 -5.42 -8.21
C GLU A 48 -4.74 -4.22 -9.15
N LYS A 49 -3.54 -3.70 -9.43
CA LYS A 49 -3.34 -2.63 -10.41
C LYS A 49 -3.74 -3.09 -11.80
N GLY A 50 -3.33 -4.30 -12.20
CA GLY A 50 -3.71 -4.91 -13.48
C GLY A 50 -5.21 -5.15 -13.61
N LEU A 51 -5.87 -5.46 -12.49
CA LEU A 51 -7.33 -5.62 -12.42
C LEU A 51 -8.09 -4.28 -12.28
N GLY A 52 -7.41 -3.13 -12.26
CA GLY A 52 -8.04 -1.81 -12.10
C GLY A 52 -8.68 -1.58 -10.71
N LYS A 53 -8.34 -2.40 -9.71
CA LYS A 53 -8.94 -2.34 -8.36
C LYS A 53 -8.38 -1.21 -7.49
N TRP A 54 -7.33 -0.54 -7.96
CA TRP A 54 -6.79 0.63 -7.29
C TRP A 54 -7.77 1.78 -7.39
N GLN A 55 -8.59 1.94 -6.36
CA GLN A 55 -9.42 3.12 -6.21
C GLN A 55 -8.49 4.32 -6.03
N ASN A 56 -8.48 5.20 -7.03
CA ASN A 56 -7.91 6.53 -6.88
C ASN A 56 -8.89 7.32 -5.99
N PRO A 57 -8.43 8.03 -4.94
CA PRO A 57 -9.29 8.99 -4.26
C PRO A 57 -9.56 10.16 -5.22
N LYS A 58 -10.41 9.96 -6.22
CA LYS A 58 -11.02 11.07 -6.96
C LYS A 58 -12.08 11.65 -6.03
N ILE A 59 -11.78 12.87 -5.56
CA ILE A 59 -12.71 13.98 -5.41
C ILE A 59 -14.11 13.50 -5.03
N LYS A 60 -14.41 13.46 -3.72
CA LYS A 60 -15.80 13.60 -3.31
C LYS A 60 -16.22 14.98 -3.83
N GLU A 61 -16.82 15.03 -5.01
CA GLU A 61 -17.66 16.16 -5.36
C GLU A 61 -18.71 16.21 -4.24
N ALA A 62 -18.65 17.29 -3.47
CA ALA A 62 -19.66 17.60 -2.49
C ALA A 62 -21.00 17.61 -3.23
N ALA A 63 -21.91 16.74 -2.77
CA ALA A 63 -23.33 16.89 -3.03
C ALA A 63 -23.84 18.20 -2.40
#